data_AF-A0A0X3P0I9-F1
#
_entry.id   AF-A0A0X3P0I9-F1
#
_cell.length_a   1.000
_cell.length_b   1.000
_cell.length_c   1.000
_cell.angle_alpha   90.00
_cell.angle_beta   90.00
_cell.angle_gamma   90.00
#
_symmetry.space_group_name_H-M   'P 1'
#
loop_
_entity.id
_entity.type
_entity.pdbx_description
1 polymer ?
#
loop_
_entity_poly.entity_id
_entity_poly.type
_entity_poly.pdbx_seq_one_letter_code
_entity_poly.pdbx_strand_id
1 'polypeptide(L)'
;MQALLFLAYFLPLLTVCTGWTTSETYILKKFWQSWKKDYKKDYASPVEETFRQEVFFNNLHFIIRHNRKFYHGLESYSVRVNAFSDLTPREFADKYLCLRRTTGSKANSQSELLIPFAGKLPESVDWRKKGAVTPVKDQAQCGSCWAFSATGAMEGAVQIKTHKLLSLSEQQLVDCSGEEGNQGCNGGFMDQAFAYVKKYGIEGEKDYKYKARVSLARRSFRSTKISIFFAQHSTT
;
A
#
# COMPACT_ATOMS: atom_id res chain seq x y z
N MET A 1 -32.50 55.84 -18.06
CA MET A 1 -32.71 55.46 -16.64
C MET A 1 -32.64 53.94 -16.39
N GLN A 2 -32.81 53.07 -17.39
CA GLN A 2 -32.72 51.60 -17.21
C GLN A 2 -31.28 51.07 -17.02
N ALA A 3 -30.25 51.66 -17.65
CA ALA A 3 -28.86 51.18 -17.52
C ALA A 3 -28.26 51.35 -16.10
N LEU A 4 -28.69 52.37 -15.35
CA LEU A 4 -28.24 52.63 -13.98
C LEU A 4 -28.85 51.63 -12.97
N LEU A 5 -30.05 51.12 -13.25
CA LEU A 5 -30.69 50.07 -12.44
C LEU A 5 -30.05 48.69 -12.66
N PHE A 6 -29.55 48.39 -13.87
CA PHE A 6 -28.79 47.16 -14.13
C PHE A 6 -27.47 47.13 -13.34
N LEU A 7 -26.72 48.23 -13.27
CA LEU A 7 -25.47 48.29 -12.49
C LEU A 7 -25.69 48.10 -10.98
N ALA A 8 -26.81 48.59 -10.43
CA ALA A 8 -27.14 48.49 -9.01
C ALA A 8 -27.44 47.06 -8.53
N TYR A 9 -27.87 46.15 -9.42
CA TYR A 9 -28.09 44.74 -9.09
C TYR A 9 -26.85 43.87 -9.37
N PHE A 10 -26.04 44.20 -10.38
CA PHE A 10 -24.85 43.40 -10.72
C PHE A 10 -23.66 43.64 -9.79
N LEU A 11 -23.45 44.86 -9.28
CA LEU A 11 -22.37 45.17 -8.33
C LEU A 11 -22.46 44.35 -7.02
N PRO A 12 -23.60 44.27 -6.31
CA PRO A 12 -23.69 43.46 -5.10
C PRO A 12 -23.55 41.96 -5.39
N LEU A 13 -24.09 41.45 -6.52
CA LEU A 13 -23.89 40.05 -6.94
C LEU A 13 -22.41 39.72 -7.19
N LEU A 14 -21.66 40.62 -7.85
CA LEU A 14 -20.23 40.46 -8.06
C LEU A 14 -19.46 40.44 -6.72
N THR A 15 -19.82 41.30 -5.77
CA THR A 15 -19.15 41.34 -4.45
C THR A 15 -19.42 40.10 -3.58
N VAL A 16 -20.62 39.51 -3.68
CA VAL A 16 -20.96 38.26 -2.99
C VAL A 16 -20.20 37.08 -3.60
N CYS A 17 -20.14 36.99 -4.94
CA CYS A 17 -19.36 35.95 -5.62
C CYS A 17 -17.84 36.04 -5.34
N THR A 18 -17.26 37.25 -5.28
CA THR A 18 -15.84 37.42 -4.95
C THR A 18 -15.53 37.13 -3.47
N GLY A 19 -16.44 37.48 -2.55
CA GLY A 19 -16.32 37.14 -1.13
C GLY A 19 -16.38 35.63 -0.85
N TRP A 20 -17.22 34.89 -1.57
CA TRP A 20 -17.33 33.43 -1.40
C TRP A 20 -16.13 32.68 -1.98
N THR A 21 -15.68 33.06 -3.17
CA THR A 21 -14.49 32.46 -3.82
C THR A 21 -13.19 32.71 -3.04
N THR A 22 -13.03 33.88 -2.43
CA THR A 22 -11.89 34.17 -1.55
C THR A 22 -11.90 33.34 -0.26
N SER A 23 -13.07 33.06 0.31
CA SER A 23 -13.21 32.19 1.49
C SER A 23 -12.92 30.72 1.19
N GLU A 24 -13.47 30.18 0.09
CA GLU A 24 -13.27 28.78 -0.32
C GLU A 24 -11.78 28.50 -0.63
N THR A 25 -11.14 29.41 -1.37
CA THR A 25 -9.71 29.31 -1.68
C THR A 25 -8.84 29.42 -0.42
N TYR A 26 -9.24 30.20 0.59
CA TYR A 26 -8.55 30.28 1.88
C TYR A 26 -8.64 28.95 2.66
N ILE A 27 -9.83 28.35 2.75
CA ILE A 27 -10.04 27.08 3.46
C ILE A 27 -9.24 25.95 2.82
N LEU A 28 -9.29 25.83 1.48
CA LEU A 28 -8.53 24.82 0.74
C LEU A 28 -7.01 24.97 0.94
N LYS A 29 -6.51 26.22 0.93
CA LYS A 29 -5.10 26.49 1.23
C LYS A 29 -4.73 26.09 2.66
N LYS A 30 -5.56 26.39 3.66
CA LYS A 30 -5.31 25.97 5.05
C LYS A 30 -5.33 24.46 5.20
N PHE A 31 -6.27 23.78 4.54
CA PHE A 31 -6.36 22.34 4.57
C PHE A 31 -5.13 21.67 3.94
N TRP A 32 -4.67 22.17 2.78
CA TRP A 32 -3.42 21.74 2.15
C TRP A 32 -2.22 21.86 3.11
N GLN A 33 -2.05 23.01 3.76
CA GLN A 33 -0.93 23.22 4.67
C GLN A 33 -1.00 22.31 5.90
N SER A 34 -2.19 22.08 6.47
CA SER A 34 -2.38 21.12 7.57
C SER A 34 -2.02 19.70 7.13
N TRP A 35 -2.55 19.26 5.99
CA TRP A 35 -2.29 17.92 5.46
C TRP A 35 -0.80 17.69 5.19
N LYS A 36 -0.10 18.66 4.58
CA LYS A 36 1.35 18.56 4.39
C LYS A 36 2.09 18.36 5.71
N LYS A 37 1.69 19.09 6.76
CA LYS A 37 2.29 18.98 8.09
C LYS A 37 2.04 17.60 8.70
N ASP A 38 0.80 17.11 8.64
CA ASP A 38 0.40 15.83 9.21
C ASP A 38 1.13 14.65 8.56
N TYR A 39 1.35 14.74 7.23
CA TYR A 39 2.04 13.71 6.45
C TYR A 39 3.51 14.01 6.16
N LYS A 40 4.08 15.05 6.79
CA LYS A 40 5.49 15.47 6.66
C LYS A 40 5.94 15.59 5.21
N LYS A 41 5.11 16.23 4.39
CA LYS A 41 5.34 16.42 2.96
C LYS A 41 6.35 17.52 2.73
N ASP A 42 7.37 17.20 1.96
CA ASP A 42 8.42 18.11 1.55
C ASP A 42 8.67 17.92 0.04
N TYR A 43 8.72 19.02 -0.70
CA TYR A 43 8.75 19.02 -2.16
C TYR A 43 10.01 19.69 -2.67
N ALA A 44 10.63 19.12 -3.70
CA ALA A 44 11.93 19.55 -4.20
C ALA A 44 11.94 20.98 -4.78
N SER A 45 10.79 21.49 -5.20
CA SER A 45 10.66 22.84 -5.75
C SER A 45 9.25 23.41 -5.56
N PRO A 46 9.08 24.75 -5.63
CA PRO A 46 7.75 25.37 -5.64
C PRO A 46 6.88 24.93 -6.82
N VAL A 47 7.49 24.58 -7.96
CA VAL A 47 6.79 24.05 -9.14
C VAL A 47 6.20 22.68 -8.84
N GLU A 48 6.99 21.79 -8.24
CA GLU A 48 6.51 20.47 -7.79
C GLU A 48 5.41 20.63 -6.73
N GLU A 49 5.58 21.53 -5.76
CA GLU A 49 4.54 21.76 -4.75
C GLU A 49 3.22 22.23 -5.37
N THR A 50 3.28 23.12 -6.37
CA THR A 50 2.10 23.62 -7.08
C THR A 50 1.37 22.47 -7.80
N PHE A 51 2.12 21.65 -8.53
CA PHE A 51 1.57 20.46 -9.19
C PHE A 51 0.94 19.49 -8.18
N ARG A 52 1.60 19.22 -7.05
CA ARG A 52 1.12 18.32 -6.00
C ARG A 52 -0.14 18.85 -5.32
N GLN A 53 -0.24 20.16 -5.15
CA GLN A 53 -1.44 20.82 -4.64
C GLN A 53 -2.63 20.64 -5.60
N GLU A 54 -2.42 20.79 -6.91
CA GLU A 54 -3.47 20.55 -7.92
C GLU A 54 -3.97 19.10 -7.88
N VAL A 55 -3.05 18.13 -7.84
CA VAL A 55 -3.38 16.70 -7.70
C VAL A 55 -4.16 16.45 -6.40
N PHE A 56 -3.74 17.05 -5.29
CA PHE A 56 -4.43 16.95 -4.01
C PHE A 56 -5.87 17.46 -4.08
N PHE A 57 -6.12 18.62 -4.68
CA PHE A 57 -7.48 19.15 -4.81
C PHE A 57 -8.34 18.30 -5.75
N ASN A 58 -7.78 17.77 -6.84
CA ASN A 58 -8.49 16.81 -7.70
C ASN A 58 -8.91 15.55 -6.92
N ASN A 59 -8.02 15.00 -6.10
CA ASN A 59 -8.31 13.86 -5.24
C ASN A 59 -9.33 14.20 -4.14
N LEU A 60 -9.28 15.41 -3.57
CA LEU A 60 -10.27 15.88 -2.60
C LEU A 60 -11.66 15.99 -3.22
N HIS A 61 -11.78 16.52 -4.45
CA HIS A 61 -13.04 16.55 -5.18
C HIS A 61 -13.59 15.15 -5.45
N PHE A 62 -12.72 14.20 -5.81
CA PHE A 62 -13.10 12.79 -5.92
C PHE A 62 -13.65 12.26 -4.59
N ILE A 63 -12.94 12.49 -3.47
CA ILE A 63 -13.35 12.03 -2.14
C ILE A 63 -14.73 12.57 -1.76
N ILE A 64 -14.98 13.86 -1.96
CA ILE A 64 -16.27 14.49 -1.65
C ILE A 64 -17.39 13.85 -2.49
N ARG A 65 -17.17 13.69 -3.80
CA ARG A 65 -18.17 13.12 -4.71
C ARG A 65 -18.47 11.65 -4.38
N HIS A 66 -17.43 10.86 -4.13
CA HIS A 66 -17.55 9.44 -3.76
C HIS A 66 -18.31 9.28 -2.43
N ASN A 67 -17.92 10.05 -1.41
CA ASN A 67 -18.56 9.94 -0.09
C ASN A 67 -20.01 10.43 -0.10
N ARG A 68 -20.37 11.40 -0.94
CA ARG A 68 -21.78 11.77 -1.14
C ARG A 68 -22.59 10.57 -1.62
N LYS A 69 -22.08 9.81 -2.59
CA LYS A 69 -22.74 8.58 -3.05
C LYS A 69 -22.81 7.51 -1.97
N PHE A 70 -21.74 7.31 -1.22
CA PHE A 70 -21.69 6.39 -0.07
C PHE A 70 -22.79 6.70 0.96
N TYR A 71 -22.96 7.96 1.36
CA TYR A 71 -24.03 8.36 2.30
C TYR A 71 -25.45 8.22 1.74
N HIS A 72 -25.59 8.14 0.43
CA HIS A 72 -26.85 7.82 -0.24
C HIS A 72 -27.02 6.32 -0.55
N GLY A 73 -26.12 5.45 -0.06
CA GLY A 73 -26.18 4.00 -0.29
C GLY A 73 -25.86 3.57 -1.72
N LEU A 74 -25.26 4.46 -2.53
CA LEU A 74 -24.89 4.18 -3.93
C LEU A 74 -23.47 3.62 -4.09
N GLU A 75 -22.67 3.64 -3.01
CA GLU A 75 -21.34 3.04 -2.94
C GLU A 75 -21.26 2.23 -1.63
N SER A 76 -20.54 1.11 -1.64
CA SER A 76 -20.41 0.22 -0.47
C SER A 76 -19.26 0.61 0.47
N TYR A 77 -18.46 1.60 0.11
CA TYR A 77 -17.30 2.04 0.88
C TYR A 77 -17.13 3.56 0.83
N SER A 78 -16.52 4.12 1.87
CA SER A 78 -16.09 5.52 1.92
C SER A 78 -14.59 5.64 1.67
N VAL A 79 -14.17 6.79 1.15
CA VAL A 79 -12.75 7.15 0.98
C VAL A 79 -12.39 8.33 1.88
N ARG A 80 -11.11 8.52 2.18
CA ARG A 80 -10.63 9.66 2.97
C ARG A 80 -9.28 10.16 2.46
N VAL A 81 -8.97 11.39 2.81
CA VAL A 81 -7.64 11.96 2.63
C VAL A 81 -6.63 11.13 3.42
N ASN A 82 -5.48 10.85 2.81
CA ASN A 82 -4.41 10.06 3.40
C ASN A 82 -3.04 10.51 2.86
N ALA A 83 -1.97 9.77 3.20
CA ALA A 83 -0.60 10.10 2.82
C ALA A 83 -0.36 10.13 1.29
N PHE A 84 -1.25 9.52 0.50
CA PHE A 84 -1.14 9.39 -0.95
C PHE A 84 -2.02 10.40 -1.71
N SER A 85 -2.69 11.31 -1.00
CA SER A 85 -3.63 12.24 -1.63
C SER A 85 -2.98 13.24 -2.59
N ASP A 86 -1.66 13.39 -2.63
CA ASP A 86 -0.91 14.19 -3.62
C ASP A 86 -0.38 13.38 -4.82
N LEU A 87 -0.78 12.12 -4.96
CA LEU A 87 -0.39 11.27 -6.08
C LEU A 87 -1.56 11.08 -7.05
N THR A 88 -1.23 11.09 -8.34
CA THR A 88 -2.16 10.63 -9.37
C THR A 88 -2.33 9.10 -9.28
N PRO A 89 -3.43 8.53 -9.79
CA PRO A 89 -3.60 7.07 -9.81
C PRO A 89 -2.45 6.34 -10.50
N ARG A 90 -1.88 6.94 -11.56
CA ARG A 90 -0.73 6.37 -12.29
C ARG A 90 0.54 6.40 -11.44
N GLU A 91 0.86 7.53 -10.80
CA GLU A 91 2.02 7.60 -9.92
C GLU A 91 1.90 6.66 -8.72
N PHE A 92 0.68 6.50 -8.18
CA PHE A 92 0.43 5.53 -7.12
C PHE A 92 0.68 4.10 -7.63
N ALA A 93 0.16 3.75 -8.80
CA ALA A 93 0.38 2.44 -9.39
C ALA A 93 1.87 2.16 -9.67
N ASP A 94 2.56 3.11 -10.31
CA ASP A 94 3.97 2.95 -10.70
C ASP A 94 4.91 2.84 -9.49
N LYS A 95 4.59 3.52 -8.38
CA LYS A 95 5.41 3.51 -7.14
C LYS A 95 5.08 2.38 -6.18
N TYR A 96 3.81 1.99 -6.07
CA TYR A 96 3.33 1.09 -5.00
C TYR A 96 2.80 -0.26 -5.49
N LEU A 97 2.39 -0.39 -6.75
CA LEU A 97 1.76 -1.61 -7.31
C LEU A 97 2.70 -2.40 -8.23
N CYS A 98 3.89 -2.73 -7.74
CA CYS A 98 4.97 -3.34 -8.54
C CYS A 98 4.91 -4.88 -8.58
N LEU A 99 3.73 -5.49 -8.66
CA LEU A 99 3.62 -6.94 -8.81
C LEU A 99 4.07 -7.36 -10.21
N ARG A 100 5.10 -8.20 -10.31
CA ARG A 100 5.65 -8.66 -11.58
C ARG A 100 5.64 -10.17 -11.65
N ARG A 101 4.72 -10.71 -12.45
CA ARG A 101 4.74 -12.13 -12.80
C ARG A 101 5.75 -12.34 -13.93
N THR A 102 6.75 -13.19 -13.71
CA THR A 102 7.67 -13.56 -14.78
C THR A 102 6.90 -14.33 -15.87
N THR A 103 7.03 -13.92 -17.12
CA THR A 103 6.32 -14.46 -18.29
C THR A 103 6.70 -15.90 -18.64
N GLY A 104 7.61 -16.53 -17.89
CA GLY A 104 8.06 -17.91 -18.08
C GLY A 104 7.74 -18.85 -16.91
N SER A 105 7.17 -18.35 -15.81
CA SER A 105 6.65 -19.24 -14.77
C SER A 105 5.34 -19.81 -15.27
N LYS A 106 5.42 -20.90 -16.06
CA LYS A 106 4.30 -21.84 -16.16
C LYS A 106 3.89 -22.05 -14.70
N ALA A 107 2.68 -21.64 -14.33
CA ALA A 107 2.07 -22.11 -13.11
C ALA A 107 2.22 -23.62 -13.20
N ASN A 108 3.15 -24.18 -12.44
CA ASN A 108 3.40 -25.60 -12.50
C ASN A 108 2.08 -26.16 -12.02
N SER A 109 1.35 -26.83 -12.91
CA SER A 109 -0.01 -27.35 -12.68
C SER A 109 -0.07 -28.40 -11.56
N GLN A 110 1.01 -28.52 -10.78
CA GLN A 110 1.14 -29.35 -9.59
C GLN A 110 0.86 -28.60 -8.28
N SER A 111 0.54 -27.29 -8.30
CA SER A 111 0.22 -26.53 -7.08
C SER A 111 -1.26 -26.24 -6.89
N GLU A 112 -2.17 -26.90 -7.63
CA GLU A 112 -3.56 -26.94 -7.21
C GLU A 112 -3.66 -27.86 -5.99
N LEU A 113 -3.37 -27.29 -4.82
CA LEU A 113 -3.69 -27.91 -3.54
C LEU A 113 -5.21 -27.84 -3.35
N LEU A 114 -5.95 -28.58 -4.18
CA LEU A 114 -7.35 -28.87 -3.96
C LEU A 114 -7.42 -29.93 -2.87
N ILE A 115 -7.22 -29.53 -1.61
CA ILE A 115 -7.58 -30.40 -0.49
C ILE A 115 -9.11 -30.37 -0.43
N PRO A 116 -9.81 -31.49 -0.69
CA PRO A 116 -11.26 -31.52 -0.53
C PRO A 116 -11.56 -31.28 0.94
N PHE A 117 -12.07 -30.09 1.28
CA PHE A 117 -12.53 -29.80 2.62
C PHE A 117 -13.94 -30.37 2.79
N ALA A 118 -14.06 -31.50 3.49
CA ALA A 118 -15.35 -32.16 3.72
C ALA A 118 -16.19 -31.54 4.85
N GLY A 119 -15.77 -30.39 5.40
CA GLY A 119 -16.43 -29.73 6.53
C GLY A 119 -17.30 -28.53 6.16
N LYS A 120 -18.09 -28.05 7.12
CA LYS A 120 -18.78 -26.75 7.02
C LYS A 120 -17.76 -25.62 7.25
N LEU A 121 -17.64 -24.70 6.31
CA LEU A 121 -16.81 -23.52 6.48
C LEU A 121 -17.42 -22.59 7.55
N PRO A 122 -16.58 -21.93 8.37
CA PRO A 122 -17.06 -20.89 9.26
C PRO A 122 -17.63 -19.72 8.45
N GLU A 123 -18.66 -19.06 8.98
CA GLU A 123 -19.29 -17.90 8.34
C GLU A 123 -18.31 -16.71 8.21
N SER A 124 -17.36 -16.58 9.13
CA SER A 124 -16.29 -15.58 9.06
C SER A 124 -15.00 -16.06 9.71
N VAL A 125 -13.87 -15.53 9.22
CA VAL A 125 -12.55 -15.75 9.80
C VAL A 125 -11.82 -14.41 9.88
N ASP A 126 -11.29 -14.09 11.06
CA ASP A 126 -10.41 -12.94 11.27
C ASP A 126 -9.10 -13.40 11.92
N TRP A 127 -8.05 -13.50 11.11
CA TRP A 127 -6.73 -13.94 11.58
C TRP A 127 -6.07 -12.95 12.55
N ARG A 128 -6.48 -11.68 12.56
CA ARG A 128 -5.99 -10.69 13.54
C ARG A 128 -6.47 -11.06 14.93
N LYS A 129 -7.75 -11.43 15.07
CA LYS A 129 -8.33 -11.92 16.35
C LYS A 129 -7.73 -13.25 16.79
N LYS A 130 -7.21 -14.04 15.87
CA LYS A 130 -6.50 -15.30 16.14
C LYS A 130 -5.00 -15.13 16.41
N GLY A 131 -4.49 -13.89 16.42
CA GLY A 131 -3.09 -13.58 16.70
C GLY A 131 -2.12 -13.97 15.58
N ALA A 132 -2.59 -14.21 14.35
CA ALA A 132 -1.80 -14.67 13.22
C ALA A 132 -1.42 -13.54 12.24
N VAL A 133 -1.49 -12.27 12.68
CA VAL A 133 -1.22 -11.10 11.85
C VAL A 133 -0.35 -10.13 12.65
N THR A 134 0.80 -9.74 12.09
CA THR A 134 1.69 -8.71 12.66
C THR A 134 1.08 -7.31 12.50
N PRO A 135 1.60 -6.29 13.22
CA PRO A 135 1.19 -4.91 12.97
C PRO A 135 1.38 -4.50 11.50
N VAL A 136 0.50 -3.62 11.01
CA VAL A 136 0.61 -3.08 9.65
C VAL A 136 1.97 -2.41 9.46
N LYS A 137 2.65 -2.75 8.36
CA LYS A 137 3.96 -2.22 7.97
C LYS A 137 3.84 -1.20 6.82
N ASP A 138 4.95 -0.56 6.44
CA ASP A 138 5.01 0.45 5.37
C ASP A 138 6.16 0.16 4.39
N GLN A 139 5.83 -0.04 3.11
CA GLN A 139 6.81 -0.26 2.03
C GLN A 139 7.50 1.03 1.56
N ALA A 140 7.05 2.19 2.05
CA ALA A 140 7.53 3.50 1.65
C ALA A 140 7.61 3.64 0.11
N GLN A 141 8.68 4.21 -0.43
CA GLN A 141 8.83 4.48 -1.88
C GLN A 141 9.51 3.31 -2.63
N CYS A 142 9.32 2.08 -2.16
CA CYS A 142 9.89 0.88 -2.77
C CYS A 142 8.78 -0.04 -3.27
N GLY A 143 8.89 -0.51 -4.52
CA GLY A 143 8.00 -1.47 -5.14
C GLY A 143 8.15 -2.89 -4.61
N SER A 144 8.13 -3.06 -3.29
CA SER A 144 8.34 -4.33 -2.59
C SER A 144 7.06 -4.90 -1.97
N CYS A 145 5.87 -4.50 -2.44
CA CYS A 145 4.58 -5.03 -1.96
C CYS A 145 4.54 -6.58 -1.96
N TRP A 146 5.19 -7.20 -2.95
CA TRP A 146 5.35 -8.65 -3.07
C TRP A 146 6.11 -9.27 -1.89
N ALA A 147 7.11 -8.57 -1.34
CA ALA A 147 7.87 -9.02 -0.18
C ALA A 147 7.01 -8.99 1.08
N PHE A 148 6.27 -7.89 1.29
CA PHE A 148 5.30 -7.74 2.41
C PHE A 148 4.16 -8.78 2.33
N SER A 149 3.67 -9.07 1.12
CA SER A 149 2.67 -10.11 0.92
C SER A 149 3.23 -11.50 1.26
N ALA A 150 4.47 -11.80 0.87
CA ALA A 150 5.11 -13.07 1.17
C ALA A 150 5.38 -13.23 2.67
N THR A 151 5.97 -12.22 3.33
CA THR A 151 6.20 -12.25 4.77
C THR A 151 4.89 -12.38 5.53
N GLY A 152 3.86 -11.58 5.25
CA GLY A 152 2.57 -11.69 5.94
C GLY A 152 1.94 -13.10 5.87
N ALA A 153 2.02 -13.76 4.71
CA ALA A 153 1.56 -15.14 4.56
C ALA A 153 2.40 -16.13 5.39
N MET A 154 3.73 -15.98 5.37
CA MET A 154 4.66 -16.83 6.13
C MET A 154 4.53 -16.61 7.64
N GLU A 155 4.36 -15.37 8.09
CA GLU A 155 4.14 -15.00 9.50
C GLU A 155 2.89 -15.68 10.04
N GLY A 156 1.78 -15.62 9.30
CA GLY A 156 0.53 -16.29 9.64
C GLY A 156 0.69 -17.81 9.70
N ALA A 157 1.34 -18.42 8.70
CA ALA A 157 1.58 -19.86 8.66
C ALA A 157 2.45 -20.33 9.83
N VAL A 158 3.52 -19.59 10.16
CA VAL A 158 4.38 -19.86 11.33
C VAL A 158 3.59 -19.75 12.61
N GLN A 159 2.75 -18.72 12.77
CA GLN A 159 1.93 -18.57 13.97
C GLN A 159 0.92 -19.72 14.11
N ILE A 160 0.25 -20.12 13.03
CA ILE A 160 -0.71 -21.23 13.06
C ILE A 160 -0.03 -22.54 13.46
N LYS A 161 1.19 -22.78 12.95
CA LYS A 161 1.92 -24.03 13.22
C LYS A 161 2.59 -24.08 14.59
N THR A 162 3.11 -22.94 15.07
CA THR A 162 4.01 -22.89 16.23
C THR A 162 3.45 -22.11 17.41
N HIS A 163 2.30 -21.45 17.23
CA HIS A 163 1.70 -20.49 18.17
C HIS A 163 2.60 -19.29 18.51
N LYS A 164 3.65 -19.04 17.72
CA LYS A 164 4.54 -17.88 17.88
C LYS A 164 4.37 -16.94 16.71
N LEU A 165 3.89 -15.73 16.98
CA LEU A 165 3.85 -14.66 15.98
C LEU A 165 5.24 -14.02 15.88
N LEU A 166 5.87 -14.18 14.73
CA LEU A 166 7.17 -13.58 14.41
C LEU A 166 6.98 -12.56 13.30
N SER A 167 7.68 -11.42 13.37
CA SER A 167 7.77 -10.48 12.24
C SER A 167 8.99 -10.85 11.40
N LEU A 168 8.79 -11.13 10.12
CA LEU A 168 9.81 -11.59 9.17
C LEU A 168 10.34 -10.43 8.33
N SER A 169 11.58 -10.55 7.86
CA SER A 169 12.27 -9.49 7.11
C SER A 169 11.86 -9.43 5.65
N GLU A 170 11.12 -8.38 5.27
CA GLU A 170 10.92 -8.06 3.86
C GLU A 170 12.22 -7.65 3.17
N GLN A 171 13.12 -7.02 3.90
CA GLN A 171 14.37 -6.51 3.35
C GLN A 171 15.28 -7.63 2.84
N GLN A 172 15.33 -8.75 3.55
CA GLN A 172 16.10 -9.91 3.08
C GLN A 172 15.55 -10.41 1.74
N LEU A 173 14.22 -10.43 1.56
CA LEU A 173 13.63 -10.81 0.27
C LEU A 173 14.02 -9.79 -0.81
N VAL A 174 13.89 -8.49 -0.52
CA VAL A 174 14.26 -7.40 -1.44
C VAL A 174 15.72 -7.49 -1.89
N ASP A 175 16.63 -7.82 -0.97
CA ASP A 175 18.07 -7.84 -1.25
C ASP A 175 18.55 -9.17 -1.85
N CYS A 176 17.91 -10.30 -1.54
CA CYS A 176 18.50 -11.62 -1.77
C CYS A 176 17.73 -12.54 -2.72
N SER A 177 16.45 -12.29 -3.01
CA SER A 177 15.65 -13.20 -3.86
C SER A 177 15.74 -12.92 -5.37
N GLY A 178 16.83 -12.26 -5.79
CA GLY A 178 17.06 -11.88 -7.18
C GLY A 178 17.32 -13.07 -8.09
N GLU A 179 17.99 -14.11 -7.58
CA GLU A 179 18.26 -15.34 -8.32
C GLU A 179 16.97 -16.11 -8.64
N GLU A 180 15.93 -15.98 -7.82
CA GLU A 180 14.61 -16.55 -8.03
C GLU A 180 13.75 -15.73 -9.01
N GLY A 181 14.16 -14.51 -9.35
CA GLY A 181 13.51 -13.67 -10.37
C GLY A 181 12.89 -12.37 -9.84
N ASN A 182 12.98 -12.09 -8.54
CA ASN A 182 12.53 -10.80 -8.00
C ASN A 182 13.52 -9.67 -8.33
N GLN A 183 13.03 -8.44 -8.39
CA GLN A 183 13.83 -7.26 -8.77
C GLN A 183 13.86 -6.21 -7.67
N GLY A 184 13.80 -6.63 -6.41
CA GLY A 184 13.84 -5.75 -5.25
C GLY A 184 12.72 -4.70 -5.29
N CYS A 185 13.08 -3.42 -5.28
CA CYS A 185 12.12 -2.32 -5.39
C CYS A 185 11.51 -2.13 -6.78
N ASN A 186 12.02 -2.83 -7.81
CA ASN A 186 11.46 -2.79 -9.16
C ASN A 186 10.41 -3.88 -9.40
N GLY A 187 9.91 -4.49 -8.32
CA GLY A 187 8.85 -5.48 -8.36
C GLY A 187 9.30 -6.94 -8.24
N GLY A 188 8.32 -7.83 -8.09
CA GLY A 188 8.54 -9.25 -7.86
C GLY A 188 7.22 -9.99 -7.66
N PHE A 189 7.30 -11.27 -7.26
CA PHE A 189 6.16 -12.12 -6.95
C PHE A 189 6.43 -12.98 -5.70
N MET A 190 5.36 -13.29 -4.97
CA MET A 190 5.43 -14.03 -3.72
C MET A 190 6.00 -15.44 -3.91
N ASP A 191 5.70 -16.12 -5.01
CA ASP A 191 6.18 -17.48 -5.27
C ASP A 191 7.71 -17.54 -5.38
N GLN A 192 8.34 -16.54 -6.00
CA GLN A 192 9.80 -16.43 -6.04
C GLN A 192 10.37 -16.19 -4.63
N ALA A 193 9.69 -15.39 -3.81
CA ALA A 193 10.08 -15.20 -2.42
C ALA A 193 9.97 -16.51 -1.61
N PHE A 194 8.89 -17.28 -1.79
CA PHE A 194 8.74 -18.59 -1.16
C PHE A 194 9.81 -19.58 -1.62
N ALA A 195 10.16 -19.60 -2.91
CA ALA A 195 11.25 -20.42 -3.44
C ALA A 195 12.60 -20.07 -2.77
N TYR A 196 12.89 -18.78 -2.62
CA TYR A 196 14.07 -18.29 -1.91
C TYR A 196 14.08 -18.78 -0.45
N VAL A 197 12.98 -18.58 0.29
CA VAL A 197 12.90 -18.96 1.71
C VAL A 197 12.99 -20.47 1.89
N LYS A 198 12.44 -21.27 0.98
CA LYS A 198 12.58 -22.74 1.00
C LYS A 198 14.04 -23.18 0.90
N LYS A 199 14.86 -22.48 0.10
CA LYS A 199 16.28 -22.81 -0.09
C LYS A 199 17.17 -22.26 1.02
N TYR A 200 16.86 -21.07 1.51
CA TYR A 200 17.81 -20.32 2.35
C TYR A 200 17.29 -19.94 3.73
N GLY A 201 16.01 -20.10 4.03
CA GLY A 201 15.37 -19.56 5.24
C GLY A 201 15.20 -18.04 5.21
N ILE A 202 14.64 -17.49 6.30
CA ILE A 202 14.39 -16.04 6.44
C ILE A 202 14.72 -15.56 7.87
N GLU A 203 15.23 -14.34 8.00
CA GLU A 203 15.52 -13.66 9.27
C GLU A 203 14.29 -12.91 9.77
N GLY A 204 14.27 -12.61 11.08
CA GLY A 204 13.26 -11.74 11.66
C GLY A 204 13.51 -10.27 11.28
N GLU A 205 12.44 -9.47 11.22
CA GLU A 205 12.51 -8.04 10.90
C GLU A 205 13.44 -7.26 11.84
N LYS A 206 13.55 -7.68 13.10
CA LYS A 206 14.47 -7.07 14.07
C LYS A 206 15.95 -7.25 13.72
N ASP A 207 16.30 -8.37 13.07
CA ASP A 207 17.67 -8.78 12.77
C ASP A 207 18.09 -8.24 11.39
N TYR A 208 17.13 -8.15 10.45
CA TYR A 208 17.32 -7.55 9.13
C TYR A 208 16.22 -6.54 8.81
N LYS A 209 16.38 -5.32 9.33
CA LYS A 209 15.39 -4.24 9.23
C LYS A 209 15.13 -3.74 7.81
N TYR A 210 13.88 -3.39 7.54
CA TYR A 210 13.43 -2.74 6.32
C TYR A 210 14.05 -1.36 6.10
N LYS A 211 14.47 -1.10 4.86
CA LYS A 211 15.18 0.12 4.43
C LYS A 211 14.57 0.78 3.19
N ALA A 212 13.53 0.18 2.60
CA ALA A 212 12.87 0.67 1.39
C ALA A 212 13.81 0.96 0.20
N ARG A 213 14.87 0.16 0.06
CA ARG A 213 15.83 0.25 -1.05
C ARG A 213 16.58 -1.07 -1.21
N VAL A 214 17.06 -1.35 -2.41
CA VAL A 214 17.96 -2.48 -2.65
C VAL A 214 19.32 -2.18 -2.00
N SER A 215 19.81 -3.10 -1.19
CA SER A 215 21.15 -3.08 -0.61
C SER A 215 21.98 -4.24 -1.16
N LEU A 216 23.31 -4.19 -0.97
CA LEU A 216 24.17 -5.33 -1.28
C LEU A 216 23.70 -6.55 -0.46
N ALA A 217 23.39 -7.64 -1.16
CA ALA A 217 22.96 -8.89 -0.56
C ALA A 217 23.98 -9.34 0.50
N ARG A 218 23.55 -9.41 1.77
CA ARG A 218 24.37 -10.00 2.83
C ARG A 218 24.35 -11.52 2.66
N ARG A 219 25.32 -12.05 1.91
CA ARG A 219 25.51 -13.51 1.75
C ARG A 219 25.97 -14.21 3.03
N SER A 220 26.50 -13.47 4.01
CA SER A 220 26.85 -13.96 5.35
C SER A 220 25.75 -13.56 6.33
N PHE A 221 24.91 -14.53 6.68
CA PHE A 221 23.83 -14.38 7.64
C PHE A 221 24.40 -14.56 9.04
N ARG A 222 24.23 -13.56 9.91
CA ARG A 222 24.77 -13.56 11.28
C ARG A 222 23.78 -14.14 12.30
N SER A 223 22.54 -14.42 11.91
CA SER A 223 21.45 -14.86 12.79
C SER A 223 20.99 -16.29 12.51
N THR A 224 20.35 -16.91 13.51
CA THR A 224 19.61 -18.17 13.36
C THR A 224 18.48 -17.96 12.37
N LYS A 225 18.65 -18.48 11.16
CA LYS A 225 17.61 -18.41 10.13
C LYS A 225 16.37 -19.16 10.59
N ILE A 226 15.20 -18.56 10.38
CA ILE A 226 13.92 -19.24 10.56
C ILE A 226 13.73 -20.12 9.33
N SER A 227 13.96 -21.42 9.50
CA SER A 227 13.58 -22.42 8.52
C SER A 227 12.06 -22.58 8.59
N ILE A 228 11.37 -22.01 7.61
CA ILE A 228 9.94 -22.21 7.47
C ILE A 228 9.76 -23.54 6.73
N PHE A 229 9.41 -24.58 7.49
CA PHE A 229 9.00 -25.84 6.92
C PHE A 229 7.63 -25.63 6.26
N PHE A 230 7.62 -25.27 4.98
CA PHE A 230 6.48 -25.53 4.13
C PHE A 230 6.24 -27.03 4.20
N ALA A 231 5.06 -27.45 4.67
CA ALA A 231 4.75 -28.87 4.85
C ALA A 231 5.04 -29.62 3.54
N GLN A 232 6.17 -30.32 3.48
CA GLN A 232 6.35 -31.37 2.50
C GLN A 232 5.34 -32.43 2.89
N HIS A 233 4.47 -32.79 1.95
CA HIS A 233 3.58 -33.92 2.12
C HIS A 233 4.43 -35.13 2.50
N SER A 234 4.26 -35.58 3.74
CA SER A 234 4.52 -36.96 4.09
C SER A 234 3.47 -37.76 3.33
N THR A 235 3.84 -38.27 2.17
CA THR A 235 3.13 -39.38 1.54
C THR A 235 3.34 -40.59 2.44
N THR A 236 2.37 -40.85 3.30
CA THR A 236 2.15 -42.14 3.97
C THR A 236 0.80 -42.66 3.54
#